data_AF-A0A0G1VX81-F1
#
_entry.id   AF-A0A0G1VX81-F1
#
_cell.length_a   1.000
_cell.length_b   1.000
_cell.length_c   1.000
_cell.angle_alpha   90.00
_cell.angle_beta   90.00
_cell.angle_gamma   90.00
#
_symmetry.space_group_name_H-M   'P 1'
#
loop_
_entity.id
_entity.type
_entity.pdbx_description
1 polymer ?
#
loop_
_entity_poly.entity_id
_entity_poly.type
_entity_poly.pdbx_seq_one_letter_code
_entity_poly.pdbx_strand_id
1 'polypeptide(L)'
;MKKGLEPRIVPPIVDEIKAAGLRVTANFIIGFPGETRADLAKTTALIKKANIDFANIHFFQPLPGTPIFDELVRKGEISADFLPGSYEKGAARYITKSLKNFNFSRFYYRTVIYCLWRNPAYIFYFLKNYSLKPLIRRLISEFFNMFNFSFQFIS
;
A
#
# COMPACT_ATOMS: atom_id res chain seq x y z
N MET A 1 8.94 3.34 -11.74
CA MET A 1 9.15 1.87 -11.86
C MET A 1 9.02 1.45 -13.32
N LYS A 2 10.04 0.83 -13.93
CA LYS A 2 9.96 0.31 -15.31
C LYS A 2 9.38 -1.10 -15.29
N LYS A 3 8.06 -1.22 -15.06
CA LYS A 3 7.35 -2.47 -15.25
C LYS A 3 6.78 -2.42 -16.66
N GLY A 4 7.19 -3.31 -17.56
CA GLY A 4 6.58 -3.46 -18.89
C GLY A 4 5.16 -4.03 -18.84
N LEU A 5 4.40 -3.69 -17.78
CA LEU A 5 3.07 -4.19 -17.50
C LEU A 5 2.06 -3.10 -17.83
N GLU A 6 1.16 -3.42 -18.74
CA GLU A 6 0.05 -2.53 -19.05
C GLU A 6 -1.13 -2.81 -18.10
N PRO A 7 -1.59 -1.84 -17.27
CA PRO A 7 -2.60 -2.09 -16.24
C PRO A 7 -3.91 -2.70 -16.74
N ARG A 8 -4.26 -2.47 -18.02
CA ARG A 8 -5.50 -2.98 -18.62
C ARG A 8 -5.58 -4.50 -18.70
N ILE A 9 -4.44 -5.19 -18.69
CA ILE A 9 -4.39 -6.67 -18.75
C ILE A 9 -4.65 -7.31 -17.39
N VAL A 10 -4.57 -6.55 -16.30
CA VAL A 10 -4.69 -7.11 -14.95
C VAL A 10 -6.09 -7.66 -14.68
N PRO A 11 -7.21 -6.92 -14.91
CA PRO A 11 -8.54 -7.46 -14.65
C PRO A 11 -8.87 -8.80 -15.32
N PRO A 12 -8.67 -9.01 -16.64
CA PRO A 12 -8.98 -10.30 -17.26
C PRO A 12 -8.12 -11.46 -16.69
N ILE A 13 -6.84 -11.21 -16.41
CA ILE A 13 -5.96 -12.21 -15.78
C ILE A 13 -6.49 -12.59 -14.38
N VAL A 14 -6.94 -11.61 -13.60
CA VAL A 14 -7.51 -11.91 -12.28
C VAL A 14 -8.80 -12.73 -12.41
N ASP A 15 -9.66 -12.40 -13.36
CA ASP A 15 -10.90 -13.15 -13.59
C ASP A 15 -10.61 -14.60 -14.02
N GLU A 16 -9.58 -14.84 -14.85
CA GLU A 16 -9.12 -16.19 -15.20
C GLU A 16 -8.62 -16.98 -13.98
N ILE A 17 -7.78 -16.35 -13.14
CA ILE A 17 -7.28 -17.00 -11.91
C ILE A 17 -8.45 -17.35 -10.97
N LYS A 18 -9.44 -16.47 -10.85
CA LYS A 18 -10.63 -16.71 -10.03
C LYS A 18 -11.55 -17.78 -10.61
N ALA A 19 -11.67 -17.85 -11.94
CA ALA A 19 -12.41 -18.94 -12.60
C ALA A 19 -11.80 -20.32 -12.31
N ALA A 20 -10.48 -20.39 -12.07
CA ALA A 20 -9.80 -21.59 -11.59
C ALA A 20 -9.98 -21.87 -10.09
N GLY A 21 -10.79 -21.08 -9.37
CA GLY A 21 -11.03 -21.23 -7.92
C GLY A 21 -9.88 -20.73 -7.05
N LEU A 22 -8.89 -20.04 -7.63
CA LEU A 22 -7.75 -19.49 -6.90
C LEU A 22 -8.05 -18.08 -6.39
N ARG A 23 -7.41 -17.73 -5.28
CA ARG A 23 -7.49 -16.38 -4.72
C ARG A 23 -6.37 -15.50 -5.23
N VAL A 24 -6.67 -14.22 -5.37
CA VAL A 24 -5.74 -13.22 -5.88
C VAL A 24 -5.50 -12.13 -4.85
N THR A 25 -4.26 -12.08 -4.37
CA THR A 25 -3.73 -10.96 -3.61
C THR A 25 -2.79 -10.16 -4.50
N ALA A 26 -3.04 -8.85 -4.64
CA ALA A 26 -2.18 -7.96 -5.40
C ALA A 26 -1.39 -7.04 -4.47
N ASN A 27 -0.10 -6.87 -4.77
CA ASN A 27 0.79 -5.98 -4.02
C ASN A 27 0.98 -4.67 -4.79
N PHE A 28 0.78 -3.55 -4.11
CA PHE A 28 0.94 -2.20 -4.63
C PHE A 28 2.01 -1.47 -3.83
N ILE A 29 2.90 -0.77 -4.53
CA ILE A 29 3.84 0.16 -3.92
C ILE A 29 3.28 1.57 -4.12
N ILE A 30 3.21 2.34 -3.03
CA ILE A 30 2.64 3.68 -2.99
C ILE A 30 3.69 4.65 -2.44
N GLY A 31 3.77 5.85 -3.00
CA GLY A 31 4.77 6.86 -2.69
C GLY A 31 6.07 6.73 -3.49
N PHE A 32 6.04 6.06 -4.65
CA PHE A 32 7.24 5.95 -5.50
C PHE A 32 7.72 7.36 -5.91
N PRO A 33 9.03 7.63 -6.06
CA PRO A 33 9.51 8.95 -6.45
C PRO A 33 8.85 9.46 -7.74
N GLY A 34 8.20 10.62 -7.66
CA GLY A 34 7.46 11.24 -8.76
C GLY A 34 6.00 10.83 -8.87
N GLU A 35 5.51 9.91 -8.05
CA GLU A 35 4.11 9.47 -8.06
C GLU A 35 3.16 10.61 -7.64
N THR A 36 2.09 10.82 -8.39
CA THR A 36 1.13 11.91 -8.13
C THR A 36 -0.18 11.41 -7.56
N ARG A 37 -1.02 12.33 -7.05
CA ARG A 37 -2.39 12.00 -6.64
C ARG A 37 -3.22 11.41 -7.78
N ALA A 38 -2.96 11.82 -9.03
CA ALA A 38 -3.63 11.27 -10.20
C ALA A 38 -3.25 9.80 -10.41
N ASP A 39 -1.99 9.42 -10.15
CA ASP A 39 -1.53 8.04 -10.25
C ASP A 39 -2.13 7.17 -9.14
N LEU A 40 -2.25 7.70 -7.91
CA LEU A 40 -2.99 7.02 -6.83
C LEU A 40 -4.46 6.79 -7.19
N ALA A 41 -5.08 7.72 -7.91
CA ALA A 41 -6.44 7.56 -8.41
C ALA A 41 -6.53 6.42 -9.43
N LYS A 42 -5.56 6.31 -10.36
CA LYS A 42 -5.45 5.19 -11.31
C LYS A 42 -5.24 3.86 -10.58
N THR A 43 -4.38 3.83 -9.56
CA THR A 43 -4.16 2.65 -8.71
C THR A 43 -5.45 2.22 -8.01
N THR A 44 -6.20 3.18 -7.46
CA THR A 44 -7.50 2.91 -6.84
C THR A 44 -8.52 2.37 -7.85
N ALA A 45 -8.56 2.95 -9.05
CA ALA A 45 -9.44 2.47 -10.12
C ALA A 45 -9.08 1.04 -10.55
N LEU A 46 -7.78 0.72 -10.63
CA LEU A 46 -7.31 -0.62 -10.95
C LEU A 46 -7.72 -1.64 -9.87
N ILE A 47 -7.51 -1.33 -8.58
CA ILE A 47 -7.93 -2.15 -7.44
C ILE A 47 -9.43 -2.45 -7.51
N LYS A 48 -10.23 -1.42 -7.81
CA LYS A 48 -11.70 -1.56 -7.95
C LYS A 48 -12.10 -2.37 -9.19
N LYS A 49 -11.35 -2.27 -10.28
CA LYS A 49 -11.68 -3.00 -11.52
C LYS A 49 -11.24 -4.46 -11.47
N ALA A 50 -10.07 -4.76 -10.92
CA ALA A 50 -9.40 -6.05 -11.08
C ALA A 50 -9.95 -7.20 -10.23
N ASN A 51 -11.09 -7.07 -9.55
CA ASN A 51 -11.75 -8.14 -8.78
C ASN A 51 -10.83 -8.94 -7.81
N ILE A 52 -9.74 -8.32 -7.34
CA ILE A 52 -8.79 -8.94 -6.42
C ILE A 52 -9.43 -9.19 -5.05
N ASP A 53 -9.01 -10.26 -4.37
CA ASP A 53 -9.50 -10.61 -3.04
C ASP A 53 -8.91 -9.70 -1.97
N PHE A 54 -7.63 -9.34 -2.13
CA PHE A 54 -6.95 -8.44 -1.21
C PHE A 54 -5.89 -7.58 -1.91
N ALA A 55 -5.85 -6.29 -1.53
CA ALA A 55 -4.82 -5.35 -1.98
C ALA A 55 -3.85 -5.06 -0.83
N ASN A 56 -2.63 -5.59 -0.93
CA ASN A 56 -1.54 -5.27 -0.02
C ASN A 56 -0.92 -3.95 -0.45
N ILE A 57 -1.00 -2.95 0.42
CA ILE A 57 -0.38 -1.64 0.19
C ILE A 57 0.94 -1.57 0.94
N HIS A 58 2.02 -1.36 0.20
CA HIS A 58 3.37 -1.15 0.71
C HIS A 58 3.79 0.30 0.42
N PHE A 59 4.36 0.99 1.39
CA PHE A 59 4.92 2.31 1.13
C PHE A 59 6.33 2.17 0.56
N PHE A 60 6.64 3.00 -0.44
CA PHE A 60 7.97 3.00 -1.02
C PHE A 60 9.01 3.39 0.03
N GLN A 61 10.08 2.60 0.10
CA GLN A 61 11.24 2.88 0.92
C GLN A 61 12.49 2.69 0.05
N PRO A 62 13.33 3.72 -0.07
CA PRO A 62 14.55 3.60 -0.85
C PRO A 62 15.54 2.69 -0.11
N LEU A 63 16.00 1.65 -0.80
CA LEU A 63 16.90 0.64 -0.26
C LEU A 63 18.35 0.98 -0.64
N PRO A 64 19.29 1.05 0.34
CA PRO A 64 20.70 1.25 0.05
C PRO A 64 21.23 0.24 -0.97
N GLY A 65 22.03 0.70 -1.93
CA GLY A 65 22.57 -0.11 -3.03
C GLY A 65 21.63 -0.30 -4.23
N THR A 66 20.44 0.32 -4.24
CA THR A 66 19.57 0.35 -5.43
C THR A 66 19.79 1.62 -6.26
N PRO A 67 19.64 1.58 -7.60
CA PRO A 67 19.84 2.77 -8.43
C PRO A 67 18.94 3.95 -8.06
N ILE A 68 17.74 3.68 -7.56
CA ILE A 68 16.81 4.73 -7.12
C ILE A 68 17.27 5.40 -5.81
N PHE A 69 17.95 4.67 -4.93
CA PHE A 69 18.54 5.25 -3.72
C PHE A 69 19.62 6.27 -4.08
N ASP A 70 20.57 5.87 -4.94
CA ASP A 70 21.66 6.74 -5.40
C ASP A 70 21.11 7.99 -6.11
N GLU A 71 20.05 7.82 -6.89
CA GLU A 71 19.36 8.94 -7.55
C GLU A 71 18.76 9.92 -6.54
N LEU A 72 18.11 9.42 -5.47
CA LEU A 72 17.50 10.27 -4.45
C LEU A 72 18.55 10.97 -3.58
N VAL A 73 19.67 10.31 -3.26
CA VAL A 73 20.81 10.92 -2.56
C VAL A 73 21.40 12.05 -3.40
N ARG A 74 21.69 11.79 -4.68
CA ARG A 74 22.23 12.81 -5.61
C ARG A 74 21.30 14.00 -5.80
N LYS A 75 19.98 13.79 -5.73
CA LYS A 75 18.96 14.87 -5.78
C LYS A 75 18.79 15.60 -4.44
N GLY A 76 19.47 15.17 -3.38
CA GLY A 76 19.32 15.72 -2.03
C GLY A 76 17.94 15.45 -1.42
N GLU A 77 17.21 14.43 -1.88
CA GLU A 77 15.90 14.06 -1.31
C GLU A 77 16.02 13.17 -0.08
N ILE A 78 17.13 12.43 0.06
CA ILE A 78 17.47 11.61 1.23
C ILE A 78 18.97 11.75 1.53
N SER A 79 19.38 11.45 2.77
CA SER A 79 20.79 11.38 3.16
C SER A 79 21.45 10.08 2.71
N ALA A 80 22.79 10.06 2.59
CA ALA A 80 23.54 8.84 2.29
C ALA A 80 23.40 7.78 3.39
N ASP A 81 23.21 8.21 4.65
CA ASP A 81 22.97 7.34 5.80
C ASP A 81 21.49 6.96 5.98
N PHE A 82 20.64 7.22 4.98
CA PHE A 82 19.22 6.91 5.06
C PHE A 82 19.02 5.40 5.20
N LEU A 83 18.33 5.00 6.27
CA LEU A 83 17.89 3.63 6.49
C LEU A 83 16.38 3.50 6.28
N PRO A 84 15.92 2.43 5.60
CA PRO A 84 14.50 2.17 5.43
C PRO A 84 13.83 1.90 6.79
N GLY A 85 12.53 2.18 6.86
CA GLY A 85 11.72 1.89 8.05
C GLY A 85 11.34 0.41 8.14
N SER A 86 10.60 0.03 9.19
CA SER A 86 9.97 -1.28 9.24
C SER A 86 8.85 -1.38 8.20
N TYR A 87 8.95 -2.35 7.30
CA TYR A 87 7.89 -2.70 6.34
C TYR A 87 6.62 -3.22 7.02
N GLU A 88 6.75 -3.85 8.19
CA GLU A 88 5.61 -4.41 8.94
C GLU A 88 4.77 -3.35 9.66
N LYS A 89 5.41 -2.26 10.11
CA LYS A 89 4.77 -1.18 10.87
C LYS A 89 4.26 -0.03 9.99
N GLY A 90 4.42 -0.12 8.66
CA GLY A 90 3.93 0.91 7.74
C GLY A 90 4.62 2.28 7.91
N ALA A 91 5.80 2.32 8.53
CA ALA A 91 6.54 3.56 8.75
C ALA A 91 7.24 4.00 7.45
N ALA A 92 6.54 4.77 6.62
CA ALA A 92 7.13 5.38 5.43
C ALA A 92 8.10 6.50 5.85
N ARG A 93 9.41 6.23 5.78
CA ARG A 93 10.45 7.24 6.08
C ARG A 93 10.74 8.19 4.92
N TYR A 94 10.34 7.82 3.71
CA TYR A 94 10.42 8.66 2.53
C TYR A 94 9.01 9.02 2.05
N ILE A 95 8.79 10.31 1.77
CA ILE A 95 7.57 10.81 1.15
C ILE A 95 7.96 11.64 -0.06
N THR A 96 7.44 11.28 -1.23
CA THR A 96 7.69 12.05 -2.44
C THR A 96 7.05 13.43 -2.36
N LYS A 97 7.69 14.43 -2.98
CA LYS A 97 7.30 15.86 -2.90
C LYS A 97 5.83 16.12 -3.24
N SER A 98 5.31 15.45 -4.26
CA SER A 98 3.91 15.51 -4.72
C SER A 98 2.87 14.98 -3.71
N LEU A 99 3.30 14.16 -2.74
CA LEU A 99 2.44 13.49 -1.77
C LEU A 99 2.72 13.91 -0.32
N LYS A 100 3.48 14.99 -0.07
CA LYS A 100 3.77 15.48 1.29
C LYS A 100 2.50 15.68 2.15
N ASN A 101 1.43 16.19 1.55
CA ASN A 101 0.14 16.44 2.23
C ASN A 101 -0.89 15.34 1.93
N PHE A 102 -0.45 14.14 1.57
CA PHE A 102 -1.33 13.01 1.30
C PHE A 102 -1.52 12.17 2.56
N ASN A 103 -2.77 11.79 2.86
CA ASN A 103 -3.06 10.94 4.00
C ASN A 103 -2.95 9.46 3.61
N PHE A 104 -1.75 8.90 3.78
CA PHE A 104 -1.44 7.50 3.46
C PHE A 104 -2.22 6.51 4.31
N SER A 105 -2.41 6.77 5.61
CA SER A 105 -3.20 5.91 6.50
C SER A 105 -4.66 5.81 6.04
N ARG A 106 -5.27 6.95 5.70
CA ARG A 106 -6.63 6.99 5.15
C ARG A 106 -6.73 6.22 3.84
N PHE A 107 -5.74 6.35 2.95
CA PHE A 107 -5.70 5.59 1.70
C PHE A 107 -5.62 4.08 1.96
N TYR A 108 -4.74 3.66 2.85
CA TYR A 108 -4.56 2.28 3.27
C TYR A 108 -5.87 1.69 3.81
N TYR A 109 -6.46 2.33 4.84
CA TYR A 109 -7.67 1.81 5.48
C TYR A 109 -8.88 1.80 4.55
N ARG A 110 -9.03 2.82 3.70
CA ARG A 110 -10.10 2.82 2.68
C ARG A 110 -9.96 1.66 1.70
N THR A 111 -8.73 1.32 1.32
CA THR A 111 -8.46 0.20 0.42
C THR A 111 -8.75 -1.14 1.09
N VAL A 112 -8.30 -1.32 2.34
CA VAL A 112 -8.57 -2.53 3.12
C VAL A 112 -10.06 -2.71 3.35
N ILE A 113 -10.76 -1.68 3.86
CA ILE A 113 -12.22 -1.72 4.08
C ILE A 113 -12.96 -2.05 2.78
N TYR A 114 -12.55 -1.45 1.66
CA TYR A 114 -13.13 -1.77 0.36
C TYR A 114 -12.97 -3.25 -0.03
N CYS A 115 -11.78 -3.82 0.15
CA CYS A 115 -11.53 -5.24 -0.14
C CYS A 115 -12.36 -6.16 0.78
N LEU A 116 -12.41 -5.85 2.07
CA LEU A 116 -13.19 -6.61 3.05
C LEU A 116 -14.69 -6.56 2.75
N TRP A 117 -15.21 -5.40 2.35
CA TRP A 117 -16.63 -5.27 2.00
C TRP A 117 -16.97 -5.99 0.69
N ARG A 118 -16.06 -5.99 -0.29
CA ARG A 118 -16.27 -6.68 -1.57
C ARG A 118 -16.27 -8.21 -1.43
N ASN A 119 -15.46 -8.75 -0.53
CA ASN A 119 -15.36 -10.19 -0.30
C ASN A 119 -15.50 -10.52 1.20
N PRO A 120 -16.73 -10.55 1.75
CA PRO A 120 -16.94 -10.89 3.16
C PRO A 120 -16.52 -12.33 3.49
N ALA A 121 -16.48 -13.24 2.52
CA ALA A 121 -15.95 -14.59 2.70
C ALA A 121 -14.45 -14.58 3.05
N TYR A 122 -13.70 -13.57 2.59
CA TYR A 122 -12.32 -13.36 2.99
C TYR A 122 -12.18 -13.02 4.47
N ILE A 123 -13.14 -12.31 5.07
CA ILE A 123 -13.16 -12.06 6.52
C ILE A 123 -13.19 -13.41 7.22
N PHE A 124 -14.15 -14.28 6.90
CA PHE A 124 -14.25 -15.62 7.51
C PHE A 124 -12.99 -16.47 7.30
N TYR A 125 -12.38 -16.41 6.12
CA TYR A 125 -11.08 -17.04 5.88
C TYR A 125 -9.99 -16.49 6.80
N PHE A 126 -9.92 -15.17 6.95
CA PHE A 126 -8.96 -14.54 7.85
C PHE A 126 -9.24 -14.94 9.31
N LEU A 127 -10.49 -14.95 9.76
CA LEU A 127 -10.88 -15.39 11.11
C LEU A 127 -10.56 -16.86 11.39
N LYS A 128 -10.65 -17.72 10.35
CA LYS A 128 -10.36 -19.15 10.46
C LYS A 128 -8.86 -19.45 10.53
N ASN A 129 -8.03 -18.67 9.84
CA ASN A 129 -6.59 -18.92 9.70
C ASN A 129 -5.72 -18.00 10.57
N TYR A 130 -6.28 -16.90 11.07
CA TYR A 130 -5.61 -15.94 11.95
C TYR A 130 -6.52 -15.62 13.14
N SER A 131 -5.95 -15.52 14.34
CA SER A 131 -6.75 -15.13 15.51
C SER A 131 -7.34 -13.72 15.33
N LEU A 132 -8.62 -13.51 15.68
CA LEU A 132 -9.26 -12.19 15.60
C LEU A 132 -8.58 -11.15 16.48
N LYS A 133 -8.02 -11.59 17.61
CA LYS A 133 -7.44 -10.71 18.64
C LYS A 133 -6.36 -9.76 18.07
N PRO A 134 -5.33 -10.20 17.33
CA PRO A 134 -4.36 -9.30 16.72
C PRO A 134 -4.96 -8.40 15.63
N LEU A 135 -5.93 -8.87 14.84
CA LEU A 135 -6.59 -8.05 13.81
C LEU A 135 -7.42 -6.93 14.43
N ILE A 136 -8.30 -7.26 15.39
CA ILE A 136 -9.15 -6.30 16.10
C ILE A 136 -8.27 -5.32 16.88
N ARG A 137 -7.24 -5.81 17.59
CA ARG A 137 -6.32 -4.94 18.34
C ARG A 137 -5.59 -3.95 17.42
N ARG A 138 -5.15 -4.41 16.25
CA ARG A 138 -4.50 -3.56 15.24
C ARG A 138 -5.50 -2.55 14.65
N LEU A 139 -6.70 -2.98 14.25
CA LEU A 139 -7.74 -2.08 13.73
C LEU A 139 -8.18 -1.03 14.77
N ILE A 140 -8.33 -1.40 16.04
CA ILE A 140 -8.69 -0.46 17.12
C ILE A 140 -7.55 0.53 17.37
N SER A 141 -6.32 0.05 17.55
CA SER A 141 -5.14 0.91 17.75
C SER A 141 -5.00 1.93 16.62
N GLU A 142 -5.21 1.47 15.39
CA GLU A 142 -5.05 2.29 14.20
C GLU A 142 -6.24 3.22 13.94
N PHE A 143 -7.45 2.80 14.33
CA PHE A 143 -8.62 3.67 14.35
C PHE A 143 -8.40 4.84 15.31
N PHE A 144 -7.88 4.60 16.52
CA PHE A 144 -7.48 5.67 17.43
C PHE A 144 -6.34 6.53 16.86
N ASN A 145 -5.35 5.93 16.19
CA ASN A 145 -4.29 6.68 15.50
C ASN A 145 -4.84 7.56 14.37
N MET A 146 -5.88 7.13 13.66
CA MET A 146 -6.52 7.89 12.59
C MET A 146 -7.19 9.18 13.09
N PHE A 147 -7.62 9.23 14.36
CA PHE A 147 -8.21 10.41 14.99
C PHE A 147 -7.19 11.25 15.80
N ASN A 148 -6.11 10.64 16.29
CA ASN A 148 -5.14 11.31 17.16
C ASN A 148 -3.95 11.97 16.42
N PHE A 149 -3.76 11.75 15.11
CA PHE A 149 -2.60 12.27 14.38
C PHE A 149 -2.81 13.67 13.79
N SER A 150 -2.78 14.67 14.67
CA SER A 150 -2.13 15.96 14.38
C SER A 150 -0.84 15.94 15.20
N PHE A 151 0.33 16.14 14.58
CA PHE A 151 1.68 16.03 15.19
C PHE A 151 2.24 14.62 15.38
N GLN A 152 2.89 14.08 14.33
CA GLN A 152 4.19 13.41 14.45
C GLN A 152 4.81 13.23 13.05
N PHE A 153 5.24 14.34 12.47
CA PHE A 153 6.19 14.34 11.35
C PHE A 153 7.19 15.47 11.60
N ILE A 154 8.05 15.31 12.60
CA ILE A 154 9.43 15.84 12.68
C ILE A 154 10.09 15.03 13.81
N SER A 155 11.00 14.13 13.43
CA SER A 155 12.17 13.73 14.21
C SER A 155 13.10 12.97 13.27
#